data_AF-A0A5J4Q301-F1
#
_entry.id   AF-A0A5J4Q301-F1
#
_cell.length_a   1.000
_cell.length_b   1.000
_cell.length_c   1.000
_cell.angle_alpha   90.00
_cell.angle_beta   90.00
_cell.angle_gamma   90.00
#
_symmetry.space_group_name_H-M   'P 1'
#
loop_
_entity.id
_entity.type
_entity.pdbx_description
1 polymer ?
#
loop_
_entity_poly.entity_id
_entity_poly.type
_entity_poly.pdbx_seq_one_letter_code
_entity_poly.pdbx_strand_id
1 'polypeptide(L)'
;GLVVDDAIVMTENIYVRIEKGMPPKEAGIEGAKEIFFAIVSTTITLVAVFFPIVFMEGMTGRLFREFSIVLSGSVIISAFSALTFTPMLASKLLIKREKRNWFHVKTEPFFQGMNKGYNRGLSAFLRRRVFAIPIVIITVIVIIYLWGAIPSEMAPLEDRSNISVNIRGAEGITYEYMRDYTEDLNLTIDTLISGANITARVFGGNGNLTITLPKMQERNYTQMEVAENISRTVQKKTKARAFVQQQSTFGGRRASMPIQYVIQATNLEKLQQAIPLFMNKVYDNPIFQMADVNLKFSKPEVRVNINRDKAATMGVSTHNIAQTLQYGLSGQRMGYFYMNGKQYEILGEINRQQRNKPVNLRSIYIRSDKNEMIQLDNLVELLEDIAPPQLYRYNRFVSATVSAGLAKGKTIGQGLDEMDKIAKETLDDTFRTALAGDSKDYRESSSSLMFAFGLAIVLIYLILAAQFESFKDPFVIMLTVPLAVAGALMFMYFSNQTMNIFSQIGIIMLIGLVAKNGILIVEFA
;
A
#
# COMPACT_ATOMS: atom_id res chain seq x y z
N GLY A 1 27.02 3.09 -5.72
CA GLY A 1 27.61 2.61 -4.47
C GLY A 1 28.11 1.20 -4.69
N LEU A 2 27.31 0.20 -4.34
CA LEU A 2 27.63 -1.23 -4.41
C LEU A 2 28.50 -1.69 -5.59
N VAL A 3 28.15 -1.30 -6.81
CA VAL A 3 28.82 -1.74 -8.06
C VAL A 3 30.27 -1.25 -8.20
N VAL A 4 30.68 -0.18 -7.50
CA VAL A 4 32.07 0.31 -7.59
C VAL A 4 32.95 -0.19 -6.46
N ASP A 5 32.37 -0.71 -5.38
CA ASP A 5 33.11 -1.04 -4.16
C ASP A 5 34.22 -2.08 -4.44
N ASP A 6 33.91 -3.16 -5.15
CA ASP A 6 34.89 -4.24 -5.42
C ASP A 6 36.03 -3.75 -6.32
N ALA A 7 35.71 -2.90 -7.30
CA ALA A 7 36.71 -2.28 -8.16
C ALA A 7 37.60 -1.29 -7.39
N ILE A 8 37.03 -0.54 -6.44
CA ILE A 8 37.80 0.37 -5.58
C ILE A 8 38.74 -0.42 -4.68
N VAL A 9 38.26 -1.47 -4.01
CA VAL A 9 39.08 -2.31 -3.11
C VAL A 9 40.22 -2.98 -3.90
N MET A 10 39.93 -3.54 -5.08
CA MET A 10 40.94 -4.11 -5.97
C MET A 10 42.00 -3.06 -6.39
N THR A 11 41.54 -1.88 -6.83
CA THR A 11 42.43 -0.81 -7.29
C THR A 11 43.31 -0.29 -6.15
N GLU A 12 42.75 -0.11 -4.96
CA GLU A 12 43.47 0.36 -3.77
C GLU A 12 44.58 -0.63 -3.38
N ASN A 13 44.29 -1.93 -3.39
CA ASN A 13 45.29 -2.94 -3.04
C ASN A 13 46.45 -3.01 -4.03
N ILE A 14 46.15 -2.88 -5.33
CA ILE A 14 47.18 -2.78 -6.37
C ILE A 14 47.99 -1.49 -6.18
N TYR A 15 47.32 -0.37 -5.91
CA TYR A 15 47.96 0.93 -5.73
C TYR A 15 48.92 0.94 -4.53
N VAL A 16 48.50 0.41 -3.37
CA VAL A 16 49.34 0.29 -2.17
C VAL A 16 50.61 -0.52 -2.46
N ARG A 17 50.53 -1.57 -3.28
CA ARG A 17 51.70 -2.37 -3.70
C ARG A 17 52.63 -1.59 -4.63
N ILE A 18 52.08 -0.81 -5.56
CA ILE A 18 52.86 0.08 -6.44
C ILE A 18 53.58 1.16 -5.63
N GLU A 19 52.93 1.74 -4.62
CA GLU A 19 53.56 2.72 -3.71
C GLU A 19 54.72 2.10 -2.91
N LYS A 20 54.59 0.84 -2.48
CA LYS A 20 55.66 0.06 -1.84
C LYS A 20 56.82 -0.31 -2.78
N GLY A 21 56.72 0.03 -4.07
CA GLY A 21 57.79 -0.14 -5.05
C GLY A 21 57.64 -1.37 -5.97
N MET A 22 56.53 -2.11 -5.90
CA MET A 22 56.28 -3.25 -6.77
C MET A 22 55.97 -2.79 -8.21
N PRO A 23 56.51 -3.44 -9.26
CA PRO A 23 56.17 -3.12 -10.65
C PRO A 23 54.65 -3.24 -10.90
N PRO A 24 54.01 -2.32 -11.67
CA PRO A 24 52.55 -2.30 -11.86
C PRO A 24 51.94 -3.62 -12.35
N LYS A 25 52.65 -4.37 -13.20
CA LYS A 25 52.21 -5.68 -13.69
C LYS A 25 52.19 -6.75 -12.58
N GLU A 26 53.22 -6.77 -11.76
CA GLU A 26 53.33 -7.71 -10.63
C GLU A 26 52.35 -7.33 -9.52
N ALA A 27 52.22 -6.03 -9.23
CA ALA A 27 51.24 -5.50 -8.29
C ALA A 27 49.81 -5.84 -8.68
N GLY A 28 49.48 -5.80 -9.98
CA GLY A 28 48.18 -6.20 -10.51
C GLY A 28 47.85 -7.68 -10.27
N ILE A 29 48.83 -8.58 -10.44
CA ILE A 29 48.64 -10.01 -10.26
C ILE A 29 48.54 -10.36 -8.77
N GLU A 30 49.51 -9.90 -7.97
CA GLU A 30 49.57 -10.24 -6.56
C GLU A 30 48.47 -9.52 -5.75
N GLY A 31 48.13 -8.28 -6.13
CA GLY A 31 47.01 -7.57 -5.53
C GLY A 31 45.66 -8.23 -5.83
N ALA A 32 45.50 -8.80 -7.04
CA ALA A 32 44.29 -9.54 -7.38
C ALA A 32 44.18 -10.87 -6.65
N LYS A 33 45.27 -11.64 -6.52
CA LYS A 33 45.27 -12.91 -5.78
C LYS A 33 44.86 -12.76 -4.32
N GLU A 34 45.33 -11.69 -3.67
CA GLU A 34 45.04 -11.41 -2.26
C GLU A 34 43.55 -11.14 -2.00
N ILE A 35 42.88 -10.41 -2.90
CA ILE A 35 41.49 -9.95 -2.68
C ILE A 35 40.48 -10.80 -3.47
N PHE A 36 40.94 -11.75 -4.28
CA PHE A 36 40.08 -12.58 -5.10
C PHE A 36 38.97 -13.25 -4.27
N PHE A 37 39.34 -13.87 -3.15
CA PHE A 37 38.41 -14.58 -2.29
C PHE A 37 37.43 -13.62 -1.61
N ALA A 38 37.92 -12.51 -1.05
CA ALA A 38 37.10 -11.44 -0.48
C ALA A 38 36.03 -10.88 -1.44
N ILE A 39 36.38 -10.61 -2.71
CA ILE A 39 35.42 -10.08 -3.67
C ILE A 39 34.36 -11.13 -4.01
N VAL A 40 34.77 -12.38 -4.28
CA VAL A 40 33.82 -13.47 -4.59
C VAL A 40 32.89 -13.71 -3.40
N SER A 41 33.43 -13.75 -2.20
CA SER A 41 32.72 -13.87 -0.93
C SER A 41 31.62 -12.83 -0.76
N THR A 42 32.03 -11.55 -0.83
CA THR A 42 31.14 -10.42 -0.56
C THR A 42 30.06 -10.34 -1.64
N THR A 43 30.39 -10.70 -2.87
CA THR A 43 29.45 -10.83 -4.00
C THR A 43 28.40 -11.91 -3.73
N ILE A 44 28.81 -13.14 -3.39
CA ILE A 44 27.88 -14.25 -3.14
C ILE A 44 26.99 -13.93 -1.93
N THR A 45 27.58 -13.39 -0.86
CA THR A 45 26.86 -12.99 0.34
C THR A 45 25.80 -11.94 0.01
N LEU A 46 26.15 -10.94 -0.79
CA LEU A 46 25.20 -9.89 -1.17
C LEU A 46 24.07 -10.45 -2.05
N VAL A 47 24.38 -11.32 -3.03
CA VAL A 47 23.36 -11.99 -3.85
C VAL A 47 22.43 -12.84 -2.98
N ALA A 48 22.97 -13.53 -1.98
CA ALA A 48 22.18 -14.36 -1.08
C ALA A 48 21.21 -13.58 -0.19
N VAL A 49 21.56 -12.33 0.16
CA VAL A 49 20.64 -11.42 0.87
C VAL A 49 19.37 -11.17 0.06
N PHE A 50 19.48 -11.03 -1.26
CA PHE A 50 18.36 -10.74 -2.15
C PHE A 50 17.65 -11.99 -2.67
N PHE A 51 18.25 -13.16 -2.56
CA PHE A 51 17.70 -14.40 -3.09
C PHE A 51 16.32 -14.78 -2.50
N PRO A 52 16.07 -14.70 -1.18
CA PRO A 52 14.75 -14.92 -0.59
C PRO A 52 13.64 -14.04 -1.17
N ILE A 53 13.96 -12.81 -1.56
CA ILE A 53 12.99 -11.82 -2.04
C ILE A 53 12.40 -12.24 -3.38
N VAL A 54 13.15 -13.00 -4.19
CA VAL A 54 12.68 -13.52 -5.48
C VAL A 54 11.48 -14.47 -5.32
N PHE A 55 11.38 -15.16 -4.17
CA PHE A 55 10.30 -16.09 -3.86
C PHE A 55 9.13 -15.45 -3.11
N MET A 56 9.18 -14.15 -2.83
CA MET A 56 8.06 -13.47 -2.20
C MET A 56 6.87 -13.41 -3.15
N GLU A 57 5.70 -13.76 -2.63
CA GLU A 57 4.44 -13.66 -3.37
C GLU A 57 3.76 -12.29 -3.15
N GLY A 58 2.60 -12.09 -3.77
CA GLY A 58 1.80 -10.89 -3.60
C GLY A 58 2.27 -9.66 -4.41
N MET A 59 1.72 -8.50 -4.08
CA MET A 59 2.06 -7.24 -4.75
C MET A 59 3.51 -6.83 -4.48
N THR A 60 3.91 -6.91 -3.21
CA THR A 60 5.27 -6.61 -2.74
C THR A 60 6.30 -7.51 -3.42
N GLY A 61 6.09 -8.83 -3.42
CA GLY A 61 7.02 -9.76 -4.07
C GLY A 61 7.24 -9.47 -5.56
N ARG A 62 6.19 -9.10 -6.30
CA ARG A 62 6.32 -8.74 -7.72
C ARG A 62 7.21 -7.53 -7.95
N LEU A 63 7.05 -6.46 -7.16
CA LEU A 63 7.86 -5.24 -7.29
C LEU A 63 9.33 -5.49 -6.93
N PHE A 64 9.58 -6.25 -5.86
CA PHE A 64 10.95 -6.42 -5.35
C PHE A 64 11.71 -7.58 -5.96
N ARG A 65 11.02 -8.52 -6.62
CA ARG A 65 11.68 -9.53 -7.44
C ARG A 65 12.47 -8.87 -8.58
N GLU A 66 11.90 -7.87 -9.25
CA GLU A 66 12.60 -7.12 -10.30
C GLU A 66 13.83 -6.41 -9.74
N PHE A 67 13.66 -5.71 -8.61
CA PHE A 67 14.76 -5.05 -7.90
C PHE A 67 15.89 -6.04 -7.51
N SER A 68 15.52 -7.19 -6.96
CA SER A 68 16.47 -8.22 -6.50
C SER A 68 17.26 -8.83 -7.66
N ILE A 69 16.61 -9.08 -8.79
CA ILE A 69 17.27 -9.60 -10.00
C ILE A 69 18.23 -8.56 -10.57
N VAL A 70 17.80 -7.30 -10.70
CA VAL A 70 18.64 -6.22 -11.25
C VAL A 70 19.86 -5.99 -10.36
N LEU A 71 19.68 -5.94 -9.04
CA LEU A 71 20.77 -5.68 -8.11
C LEU A 71 21.75 -6.85 -8.03
N SER A 72 21.24 -8.09 -7.93
CA SER A 72 22.08 -9.29 -7.95
C SER A 72 22.86 -9.42 -9.25
N GLY A 73 22.19 -9.21 -10.40
CA GLY A 73 22.84 -9.22 -11.71
C GLY A 73 23.91 -8.14 -11.85
N SER A 74 23.63 -6.92 -11.38
CA SER A 74 24.58 -5.80 -11.40
C SER A 74 25.81 -6.07 -10.53
N VAL A 75 25.63 -6.71 -9.36
CA VAL A 75 26.72 -7.08 -8.45
C VAL A 75 27.57 -8.21 -9.02
N ILE A 76 26.97 -9.22 -9.65
CA ILE A 76 27.72 -10.30 -10.32
C ILE A 76 28.57 -9.73 -11.48
N ILE A 77 27.98 -8.85 -12.29
CA ILE A 77 28.71 -8.17 -13.39
C ILE A 77 29.82 -7.27 -12.84
N SER A 78 29.54 -6.56 -11.73
CA SER A 78 30.52 -5.74 -11.02
C SER A 78 31.72 -6.57 -10.56
N ALA A 79 31.47 -7.69 -9.87
CA ALA A 79 32.50 -8.60 -9.38
C ALA A 79 33.34 -9.16 -10.54
N PHE A 80 32.69 -9.57 -11.63
CA PHE A 80 33.39 -9.99 -12.84
C PHE A 80 34.30 -8.89 -13.39
N SER A 81 33.81 -7.65 -13.47
CA SER A 81 34.60 -6.50 -13.91
C SER A 81 35.78 -6.19 -12.97
N ALA A 82 35.53 -6.24 -11.65
CA ALA A 82 36.52 -6.00 -10.61
C ALA A 82 37.65 -7.04 -10.62
N LEU A 83 37.35 -8.30 -10.93
CA LEU A 83 38.34 -9.38 -10.97
C LEU A 83 39.08 -9.49 -12.31
N THR A 84 38.57 -8.89 -13.38
CA THR A 84 39.15 -9.02 -14.74
C THR A 84 39.67 -7.70 -15.29
N PHE A 85 38.79 -6.74 -15.55
CA PHE A 85 39.12 -5.46 -16.17
C PHE A 85 39.92 -4.57 -15.25
N THR A 86 39.55 -4.48 -13.97
CA THR A 86 40.21 -3.59 -13.01
C THR A 86 41.70 -3.90 -12.84
N PRO A 87 42.15 -5.15 -12.55
CA PRO A 87 43.59 -5.43 -12.42
C PRO A 87 44.32 -5.24 -13.75
N MET A 88 43.70 -5.58 -14.88
CA MET A 88 44.28 -5.36 -16.21
C MET A 88 44.54 -3.88 -16.49
N LEU A 89 43.54 -3.03 -16.26
CA LEU A 89 43.67 -1.58 -16.45
C LEU A 89 44.63 -0.96 -15.43
N ALA A 90 44.53 -1.33 -14.15
CA ALA A 90 45.40 -0.85 -13.08
C ALA A 90 46.88 -1.14 -13.39
N SER A 91 47.19 -2.34 -13.89
CA SER A 91 48.56 -2.73 -14.26
C SER A 91 49.16 -1.92 -15.41
N LYS A 92 48.33 -1.27 -16.23
CA LYS A 92 48.77 -0.48 -17.39
C LYS A 92 48.69 1.04 -17.15
N LEU A 93 47.72 1.49 -16.35
CA LEU A 93 47.41 2.90 -16.17
C LEU A 93 47.96 3.49 -14.87
N LEU A 94 48.14 2.67 -13.82
CA LEU A 94 48.71 3.16 -12.57
C LEU A 94 50.22 3.30 -12.70
N ILE A 95 50.67 4.54 -12.55
CA ILE A 95 52.08 4.91 -12.57
C ILE A 95 52.42 5.46 -11.20
N LYS A 96 53.57 5.09 -10.66
CA LYS A 96 54.12 5.69 -9.44
C LYS A 96 54.32 7.20 -9.68
N ARG A 97 53.49 8.05 -9.06
CA ARG A 97 53.64 9.51 -9.13
C ARG A 97 54.47 9.99 -7.94
N GLU A 98 55.68 10.50 -8.20
CA GLU A 98 56.55 11.05 -7.15
C GLU A 98 56.07 12.42 -6.62
N LYS A 99 55.32 13.19 -7.42
CA LYS A 99 54.75 14.48 -7.00
C LYS A 99 53.29 14.32 -6.57
N ARG A 100 53.05 14.45 -5.26
CA ARG A 100 51.71 14.46 -4.66
C ARG A 100 51.01 15.80 -4.94
N ASN A 101 49.74 15.74 -5.32
CA ASN A 101 48.95 16.94 -5.65
C ASN A 101 48.64 17.75 -4.37
N TRP A 102 48.45 19.08 -4.47
CA TRP A 102 48.19 19.95 -3.29
C TRP A 102 47.01 19.46 -2.43
N PHE A 103 45.97 18.93 -3.08
CA PHE A 103 44.82 18.34 -2.42
C PHE A 103 45.21 17.17 -1.51
N HIS A 104 46.03 16.22 -2.00
CA HIS A 104 46.54 15.10 -1.21
C HIS A 104 47.37 15.60 -0.03
N VAL A 105 48.24 16.60 -0.19
CA VAL A 105 49.09 17.09 0.90
C VAL A 105 48.25 17.75 2.01
N LYS A 106 47.14 18.40 1.67
CA LYS A 106 46.20 19.01 2.62
C LYS A 106 45.30 18.00 3.33
N THR A 107 44.83 16.96 2.64
CA THR A 107 43.88 15.98 3.19
C THR A 107 44.57 14.80 3.90
N GLU A 108 45.79 14.45 3.50
CA GLU A 108 46.53 13.32 4.08
C GLU A 108 46.68 13.40 5.60
N PRO A 109 47.03 14.56 6.23
CA PRO A 109 47.13 14.64 7.68
C PRO A 109 45.80 14.36 8.40
N PHE A 110 44.67 14.68 7.77
CA PHE A 110 43.33 14.37 8.30
C PHE A 110 43.09 12.86 8.31
N PHE A 111 43.32 12.17 7.19
CA PHE A 111 43.14 10.72 7.10
C PHE A 111 44.12 9.96 7.99
N GLN A 112 45.39 10.38 8.05
CA GLN A 112 46.35 9.81 8.99
C GLN A 112 45.96 10.05 10.45
N GLY A 113 45.41 11.23 10.77
CA GLY A 113 44.85 11.55 12.08
C GLY A 113 43.68 10.63 12.43
N MET A 114 42.78 10.40 11.49
CA MET A 114 41.64 9.49 11.64
C MET A 114 42.08 8.04 11.84
N ASN A 115 43.07 7.55 11.07
CA ASN A 115 43.64 6.21 11.24
C ASN A 115 44.32 6.04 12.60
N LYS A 116 45.10 7.04 13.04
CA LYS A 116 45.71 7.04 14.39
C LYS A 116 44.64 7.07 15.49
N GLY A 117 43.57 7.82 15.30
CA GLY A 117 42.42 7.89 16.20
C GLY A 117 41.70 6.55 16.31
N TYR A 118 41.37 5.94 15.17
CA TYR A 118 40.76 4.61 15.08
C TYR A 118 41.64 3.56 15.75
N ASN A 119 42.94 3.50 15.44
CA ASN A 119 43.85 2.53 16.02
C ASN A 119 43.97 2.69 17.56
N ARG A 120 44.05 3.93 18.06
CA ARG A 120 44.06 4.19 19.51
C ARG A 120 42.74 3.78 20.18
N GLY A 121 41.61 4.09 19.56
CA GLY A 121 40.27 3.73 20.05
C GLY A 121 40.09 2.22 20.10
N LEU A 122 40.44 1.53 19.02
CA LEU A 122 40.41 0.07 18.92
C LEU A 122 41.33 -0.56 19.97
N SER A 123 42.58 -0.10 20.09
CA SER A 123 43.53 -0.59 21.10
C SER A 123 43.03 -0.37 22.53
N ALA A 124 42.36 0.75 22.81
CA ALA A 124 41.72 0.99 24.12
C ALA A 124 40.53 0.06 24.36
N PHE A 125 39.70 -0.17 23.34
CA PHE A 125 38.54 -1.05 23.41
C PHE A 125 38.95 -2.52 23.60
N LEU A 126 39.93 -3.01 22.84
CA LEU A 126 40.46 -4.38 22.94
C LEU A 126 41.03 -4.68 24.33
N ARG A 127 41.67 -3.69 24.99
CA ARG A 127 42.13 -3.82 26.38
C ARG A 127 40.99 -4.02 27.38
N ARG A 128 39.76 -3.59 27.05
CA ARG A 128 38.57 -3.76 27.88
C ARG A 128 37.44 -4.43 27.11
N ARG A 129 37.74 -5.54 26.44
CA ARG A 129 36.80 -6.31 25.59
C ARG A 129 35.46 -6.67 26.24
N VAL A 130 35.39 -6.72 27.58
CA VAL A 130 34.16 -6.99 28.34
C VAL A 130 33.08 -5.94 28.07
N PHE A 131 33.43 -4.70 27.70
CA PHE A 131 32.46 -3.65 27.33
C PHE A 131 31.67 -3.96 26.05
N ALA A 132 32.10 -4.91 25.21
CA ALA A 132 31.34 -5.31 24.03
C ALA A 132 29.99 -5.94 24.40
N ILE A 133 29.94 -6.72 25.48
CA ILE A 133 28.72 -7.42 25.93
C ILE A 133 27.59 -6.44 26.30
N PRO A 134 27.79 -5.45 27.21
CA PRO A 134 26.73 -4.49 27.54
C PRO A 134 26.33 -3.64 26.34
N ILE A 135 27.26 -3.31 25.41
CA ILE A 135 26.91 -2.58 24.17
C ILE A 135 25.91 -3.41 23.36
N VAL A 136 26.20 -4.69 23.09
CA VAL A 136 25.29 -5.57 22.34
C VAL A 136 23.93 -5.70 23.04
N ILE A 137 23.91 -5.87 24.36
CA ILE A 137 22.65 -5.95 25.14
C ILE A 137 21.84 -4.66 24.99
N ILE A 138 22.47 -3.49 25.16
CA ILE A 138 21.82 -2.19 24.99
C ILE A 138 21.27 -2.06 23.57
N THR A 139 22.04 -2.44 22.55
CA THR A 139 21.61 -2.43 21.15
C THR A 139 20.36 -3.28 20.95
N VAL A 140 20.30 -4.50 21.49
CA VAL A 140 19.12 -5.36 21.39
C VAL A 140 17.90 -4.74 22.08
N ILE A 141 18.08 -4.15 23.27
CA ILE A 141 17.00 -3.44 23.99
C ILE A 141 16.48 -2.26 23.15
N VAL A 142 17.38 -1.48 22.54
CA VAL A 142 17.02 -0.36 21.66
C VAL A 142 16.23 -0.85 20.45
N ILE A 143 16.64 -1.96 19.82
CA ILE A 143 15.89 -2.55 18.70
C ILE A 143 14.48 -2.93 19.13
N ILE A 144 14.33 -3.67 20.25
CA ILE A 144 13.01 -4.13 20.73
C ILE A 144 12.09 -2.93 21.02
N TYR A 145 12.61 -1.90 21.68
CA TYR A 145 11.86 -0.69 21.98
C TYR A 145 11.45 0.07 20.71
N LEU A 146 12.41 0.33 19.81
CA LEU A 146 12.14 1.11 18.59
C LEU A 146 11.25 0.35 17.59
N TRP A 147 11.34 -0.97 17.54
CA TRP A 147 10.49 -1.79 16.69
C TRP A 147 9.00 -1.64 17.03
N GLY A 148 8.67 -1.48 18.32
CA GLY A 148 7.30 -1.22 18.77
C GLY A 148 6.90 0.26 18.69
N ALA A 149 7.85 1.18 18.80
CA ALA A 149 7.58 2.62 18.79
C ALA A 149 7.36 3.20 17.38
N ILE A 150 8.02 2.65 16.36
CA ILE A 150 7.93 3.16 14.98
C ILE A 150 6.59 2.74 14.34
N PRO A 151 5.79 3.69 13.83
CA PRO A 151 4.53 3.38 13.16
C PRO A 151 4.74 2.52 11.91
N SER A 152 3.93 1.48 11.73
CA SER A 152 3.96 0.63 10.53
C SER A 152 2.96 1.10 9.46
N GLU A 153 3.40 1.15 8.22
CA GLU A 153 2.54 1.42 7.07
C GLU A 153 2.97 0.58 5.87
N MET A 154 2.16 0.54 4.81
CA MET A 154 2.52 -0.22 3.61
C MET A 154 3.59 0.54 2.81
N ALA A 155 3.30 1.78 2.45
CA ALA A 155 4.20 2.71 1.79
C ALA A 155 3.82 4.15 2.18
N PRO A 156 4.79 5.08 2.19
CA PRO A 156 4.50 6.48 2.43
C PRO A 156 3.62 7.02 1.30
N LEU A 157 2.71 7.92 1.64
CA LEU A 157 1.89 8.61 0.63
C LEU A 157 2.77 9.54 -0.21
N GLU A 158 2.50 9.57 -1.52
CA GLU A 158 3.16 10.44 -2.47
C GLU A 158 2.29 11.64 -2.83
N ASP A 159 2.93 12.78 -3.07
CA ASP A 159 2.26 13.93 -3.65
C ASP A 159 2.12 13.71 -5.17
N ARG A 160 0.89 13.46 -5.62
CA ARG A 160 0.54 13.25 -7.03
C ARG A 160 -0.26 14.42 -7.61
N SER A 161 -0.29 15.55 -6.91
CA SER A 161 -1.16 16.69 -7.22
C SER A 161 -2.63 16.29 -7.45
N ASN A 162 -3.11 15.21 -6.81
CA ASN A 162 -4.45 14.68 -7.05
C ASN A 162 -5.11 14.22 -5.75
N ILE A 163 -6.22 14.86 -5.41
CA ILE A 163 -7.01 14.57 -4.20
C ILE A 163 -8.43 14.23 -4.65
N SER A 164 -9.04 13.21 -4.05
CA SER A 164 -10.42 12.86 -4.32
C SER A 164 -11.27 13.00 -3.06
N VAL A 165 -12.42 13.68 -3.17
CA VAL A 165 -13.44 13.70 -2.12
C VAL A 165 -14.58 12.81 -2.55
N ASN A 166 -14.80 11.73 -1.82
CA ASN A 166 -15.91 10.84 -2.07
C ASN A 166 -17.10 11.25 -1.21
N ILE A 167 -18.25 11.37 -1.84
CA ILE A 167 -19.50 11.82 -1.22
C ILE A 167 -20.49 10.68 -1.32
N ARG A 168 -21.04 10.28 -0.18
CA ARG A 168 -22.05 9.22 -0.06
C ARG A 168 -23.28 9.79 0.62
N GLY A 169 -24.39 9.76 -0.11
CA GLY A 169 -25.71 10.07 0.43
C GLY A 169 -26.25 8.96 1.33
N ALA A 170 -27.26 9.29 2.12
CA ALA A 170 -28.12 8.29 2.73
C ALA A 170 -28.91 7.53 1.65
N GLU A 171 -29.38 6.32 1.98
CA GLU A 171 -30.21 5.55 1.07
C GLU A 171 -31.53 6.30 0.76
N GLY A 172 -31.93 6.30 -0.51
CA GLY A 172 -33.12 7.00 -0.99
C GLY A 172 -32.93 8.47 -1.39
N ILE A 173 -31.72 9.03 -1.24
CA ILE A 173 -31.41 10.40 -1.72
C ILE A 173 -31.50 10.48 -3.26
N THR A 174 -32.06 11.57 -3.77
CA THR A 174 -32.20 11.83 -5.21
C THR A 174 -30.89 12.35 -5.84
N TYR A 175 -30.79 12.19 -7.16
CA TYR A 175 -29.67 12.74 -7.93
C TYR A 175 -29.56 14.26 -7.76
N GLU A 176 -30.69 14.99 -7.78
CA GLU A 176 -30.70 16.45 -7.65
C GLU A 176 -30.16 16.90 -6.31
N TYR A 177 -30.56 16.24 -5.22
CA TYR A 177 -30.05 16.55 -3.90
C TYR A 177 -28.54 16.33 -3.83
N MET A 178 -28.05 15.22 -4.40
CA MET A 178 -26.62 14.92 -4.44
C MET A 178 -25.86 15.90 -5.33
N ARG A 179 -26.43 16.34 -6.45
CA ARG A 179 -25.88 17.36 -7.34
C ARG A 179 -25.71 18.68 -6.61
N ASP A 180 -26.77 19.18 -5.98
CA ASP A 180 -26.75 20.47 -5.29
C ASP A 180 -25.77 20.45 -4.11
N TYR A 181 -25.70 19.32 -3.38
CA TYR A 181 -24.72 19.15 -2.31
C TYR A 181 -23.28 19.06 -2.81
N THR A 182 -23.05 18.34 -3.91
CA THR A 182 -21.72 18.22 -4.52
C THR A 182 -21.25 19.57 -5.06
N GLU A 183 -22.16 20.38 -5.61
CA GLU A 183 -21.87 21.74 -6.08
C GLU A 183 -21.55 22.69 -4.93
N ASP A 184 -22.31 22.65 -3.82
CA ASP A 184 -22.01 23.42 -2.61
C ASP A 184 -20.61 23.09 -2.05
N LEU A 185 -20.24 21.81 -2.06
CA LEU A 185 -18.90 21.37 -1.68
C LEU A 185 -17.83 21.83 -2.68
N ASN A 186 -18.11 21.75 -3.98
CA ASN A 186 -17.21 22.21 -5.04
C ASN A 186 -16.85 23.69 -4.84
N LEU A 187 -17.86 24.55 -4.68
CA LEU A 187 -17.68 25.98 -4.43
C LEU A 187 -16.92 26.25 -3.13
N THR A 188 -17.22 25.50 -2.06
CA THR A 188 -16.50 25.64 -0.79
C THR A 188 -15.00 25.30 -0.97
N ILE A 189 -14.67 24.25 -1.72
CA ILE A 189 -13.28 23.82 -1.93
C ILE A 189 -12.54 24.76 -2.90
N ASP A 190 -13.21 25.26 -3.94
CA ASP A 190 -12.64 26.22 -4.89
C ASP A 190 -12.15 27.49 -4.17
N THR A 191 -12.91 27.99 -3.19
CA THR A 191 -12.50 29.14 -2.37
C THR A 191 -11.29 28.86 -1.48
N LEU A 192 -11.00 27.59 -1.16
CA LEU A 192 -9.86 27.21 -0.32
C LEU A 192 -8.55 27.09 -1.10
N ILE A 193 -8.62 26.75 -2.40
CA ILE A 193 -7.44 26.43 -3.21
C ILE A 193 -7.53 27.16 -4.55
N SER A 194 -7.01 28.39 -4.58
CA SER A 194 -6.92 29.16 -5.81
C SER A 194 -6.04 28.46 -6.84
N GLY A 195 -6.57 28.19 -8.04
CA GLY A 195 -5.84 27.59 -9.16
C GLY A 195 -5.88 26.07 -9.24
N ALA A 196 -6.65 25.37 -8.39
CA ALA A 196 -6.91 23.94 -8.55
C ALA A 196 -8.02 23.69 -9.59
N ASN A 197 -7.85 22.65 -10.40
CA ASN A 197 -8.92 22.19 -11.29
C ASN A 197 -9.78 21.16 -10.55
N ILE A 198 -11.05 21.48 -10.35
CA ILE A 198 -12.00 20.59 -9.66
C ILE A 198 -12.98 20.01 -10.69
N THR A 199 -13.07 18.69 -10.72
CA THR A 199 -14.07 17.96 -11.50
C THR A 199 -15.08 17.31 -10.57
N ALA A 200 -16.33 17.75 -10.65
CA ALA A 200 -17.44 17.13 -9.93
C ALA A 200 -18.12 16.07 -10.80
N ARG A 201 -18.36 14.89 -10.23
CA ARG A 201 -19.15 13.82 -10.84
C ARG A 201 -20.20 13.32 -9.86
N VAL A 202 -21.42 13.15 -10.34
CA VAL A 202 -22.55 12.69 -9.53
C VAL A 202 -23.19 11.50 -10.22
N PHE A 203 -23.44 10.45 -9.46
CA PHE A 203 -24.01 9.20 -9.95
C PHE A 203 -25.05 8.70 -8.94
N GLY A 204 -26.33 8.99 -9.19
CA GLY A 204 -27.42 8.66 -8.27
C GLY A 204 -27.23 9.32 -6.91
N GLY A 205 -27.23 8.52 -5.83
CA GLY A 205 -27.01 8.97 -4.45
C GLY A 205 -25.54 9.11 -4.03
N ASN A 206 -24.58 9.05 -4.97
CA ASN A 206 -23.16 9.23 -4.69
C ASN A 206 -22.58 10.38 -5.52
N GLY A 207 -21.55 11.02 -4.98
CA GLY A 207 -20.78 12.07 -5.64
C GLY A 207 -19.29 11.83 -5.49
N ASN A 208 -18.51 12.42 -6.38
CA ASN A 208 -17.07 12.43 -6.33
C ASN A 208 -16.56 13.79 -6.82
N LEU A 209 -15.70 14.42 -6.03
CA LEU A 209 -14.91 15.57 -6.46
C LEU A 209 -13.48 15.08 -6.69
N THR A 210 -12.93 15.33 -7.87
CA THR A 210 -11.52 15.11 -8.18
C THR A 210 -10.84 16.47 -8.27
N ILE A 211 -9.86 16.73 -7.40
CA ILE A 211 -9.16 18.00 -7.26
C ILE A 211 -7.74 17.78 -7.77
N THR A 212 -7.42 18.41 -8.90
CA THR A 212 -6.07 18.41 -9.46
C THR A 212 -5.36 19.69 -9.04
N LEU A 213 -4.33 19.56 -8.21
CA LEU A 213 -3.51 20.67 -7.73
C LEU A 213 -2.55 21.15 -8.83
N PRO A 214 -2.09 22.41 -8.75
CA PRO A 214 -0.98 22.89 -9.58
C PRO A 214 0.26 21.99 -9.46
N LYS A 215 1.17 22.14 -10.44
CA LYS A 215 2.44 21.40 -10.43
C LYS A 215 3.21 21.70 -9.15
N MET A 216 3.92 20.69 -8.64
CA MET A 216 4.64 20.79 -7.36
C MET A 216 5.66 21.95 -7.33
N GLN A 217 6.23 22.32 -8.48
CA GLN A 217 7.18 23.44 -8.60
C GLN A 217 6.53 24.83 -8.49
N GLU A 218 5.22 24.91 -8.66
CA GLU A 218 4.45 26.17 -8.71
C GLU A 218 3.75 26.48 -7.36
N ARG A 219 3.90 25.60 -6.35
CA ARG A 219 3.24 25.73 -5.04
C ARG A 219 4.18 25.50 -3.87
N ASN A 220 3.88 26.17 -2.74
CA ASN A 220 4.64 26.10 -1.49
C ASN A 220 3.98 25.21 -0.42
N TYR A 221 3.00 24.39 -0.81
CA TYR A 221 2.25 23.51 0.09
C TYR A 221 2.22 22.09 -0.47
N THR A 222 2.04 21.11 0.41
CA THR A 222 1.96 19.68 0.04
C THR A 222 0.51 19.24 -0.17
N GLN A 223 0.31 18.16 -0.94
CA GLN A 223 -1.01 17.55 -1.11
C GLN A 223 -1.60 17.10 0.22
N MET A 224 -0.77 16.62 1.15
CA MET A 224 -1.19 16.09 2.45
C MET A 224 -1.74 17.22 3.35
N GLU A 225 -1.12 18.39 3.33
CA GLU A 225 -1.62 19.58 4.03
C GLU A 225 -2.96 20.04 3.47
N VAL A 226 -3.09 20.05 2.15
CA VAL A 226 -4.34 20.42 1.47
C VAL A 226 -5.45 19.41 1.76
N ALA A 227 -5.14 18.10 1.70
CA ALA A 227 -6.07 17.03 2.00
C ALA A 227 -6.59 17.11 3.44
N GLU A 228 -5.71 17.41 4.40
CA GLU A 228 -6.08 17.62 5.80
C GLU A 228 -7.00 18.85 5.97
N ASN A 229 -6.71 19.95 5.28
CA ASN A 229 -7.55 21.15 5.34
C ASN A 229 -8.95 20.92 4.72
N ILE A 230 -9.01 20.27 3.56
CA ILE A 230 -10.27 19.84 2.94
C ILE A 230 -11.02 18.91 3.90
N SER A 231 -10.34 17.94 4.52
CA SER A 231 -10.95 16.98 5.43
C SER A 231 -11.66 17.68 6.60
N ARG A 232 -11.01 18.66 7.23
CA ARG A 232 -11.61 19.47 8.31
C ARG A 232 -12.81 20.29 7.86
N THR A 233 -12.80 20.77 6.62
CA THR A 233 -13.90 21.55 6.06
C THR A 233 -15.10 20.66 5.74
N VAL A 234 -14.84 19.53 5.09
CA VAL A 234 -15.86 18.57 4.68
C VAL A 234 -16.53 17.90 5.89
N GLN A 235 -15.79 17.65 6.98
CA GLN A 235 -16.35 17.10 8.23
C GLN A 235 -17.46 17.98 8.85
N LYS A 236 -17.46 19.29 8.58
CA LYS A 236 -18.50 20.21 9.07
C LYS A 236 -19.81 20.12 8.27
N LYS A 237 -19.78 19.50 7.08
CA LYS A 237 -20.95 19.38 6.19
C LYS A 237 -21.65 18.06 6.48
N THR A 238 -22.82 18.13 7.11
CA THR A 238 -23.54 16.97 7.65
C THR A 238 -24.62 16.39 6.73
N LYS A 239 -24.97 17.09 5.64
CA LYS A 239 -26.05 16.70 4.72
C LYS A 239 -25.78 15.36 4.00
N ALA A 240 -24.53 15.05 3.71
CA ALA A 240 -24.11 13.73 3.25
C ALA A 240 -22.69 13.43 3.75
N ARG A 241 -22.35 12.14 3.85
CA ARG A 241 -21.02 11.73 4.31
C ARG A 241 -20.02 12.02 3.21
N ALA A 242 -19.05 12.88 3.48
CA ALA A 242 -17.99 13.18 2.54
C ALA A 242 -16.63 12.97 3.21
N PHE A 243 -15.71 12.34 2.48
CA PHE A 243 -14.40 11.97 3.00
C PHE A 243 -13.32 12.16 1.96
N VAL A 244 -12.19 12.69 2.41
CA VAL A 244 -11.03 12.95 1.56
C VAL A 244 -10.21 11.67 1.44
N GLN A 245 -9.84 11.35 0.22
CA GLN A 245 -8.97 10.22 -0.11
C GLN A 245 -7.81 10.71 -0.95
N GLN A 246 -6.64 10.18 -0.63
CA GLN A 246 -5.42 10.33 -1.40
C GLN A 246 -5.12 9.01 -2.10
N GLN A 247 -4.51 9.07 -3.28
CA GLN A 247 -4.18 7.87 -4.03
C GLN A 247 -3.05 7.09 -3.32
N SER A 248 -3.20 5.78 -3.19
CA SER A 248 -2.14 4.90 -2.69
C SER A 248 -0.95 4.84 -3.66
N THR A 249 0.25 4.74 -3.11
CA THR A 249 1.55 4.72 -3.81
C THR A 249 1.62 3.62 -4.86
N PHE A 250 1.08 2.43 -4.57
CA PHE A 250 1.10 1.30 -5.51
C PHE A 250 -0.07 1.26 -6.51
N GLY A 251 -0.89 2.31 -6.56
CA GLY A 251 -1.85 2.49 -7.65
C GLY A 251 -2.94 1.41 -7.73
N GLY A 252 -3.72 1.23 -6.66
CA GLY A 252 -4.92 0.39 -6.67
C GLY A 252 -6.03 0.97 -7.55
N ARG A 253 -6.73 0.12 -8.32
CA ARG A 253 -7.85 0.49 -9.23
C ARG A 253 -9.07 1.09 -8.52
N ARG A 254 -9.14 1.09 -7.19
CA ARG A 254 -10.27 1.64 -6.41
C ARG A 254 -9.74 2.42 -5.22
N ALA A 255 -10.06 3.71 -5.18
CA ALA A 255 -9.92 4.52 -3.98
C ALA A 255 -10.90 3.97 -2.93
N SER A 256 -10.37 3.28 -1.93
CA SER A 256 -11.13 2.70 -0.83
C SER A 256 -10.41 3.05 0.47
N MET A 257 -11.09 2.91 1.60
CA MET A 257 -10.47 3.26 2.88
C MET A 257 -9.33 2.28 3.22
N PRO A 258 -8.33 2.71 4.02
CA PRO A 258 -7.17 1.89 4.36
C PRO A 258 -7.54 0.56 5.03
N ILE A 259 -8.54 0.57 5.91
CA ILE A 259 -9.07 -0.63 6.55
C ILE A 259 -10.22 -1.17 5.70
N GLN A 260 -10.12 -2.44 5.30
CA GLN A 260 -11.13 -3.21 4.58
C GLN A 260 -11.23 -4.61 5.17
N TYR A 261 -12.18 -4.76 6.09
CA TYR A 261 -12.43 -5.97 6.84
C TYR A 261 -13.70 -6.65 6.33
N VAL A 262 -13.58 -7.88 5.84
CA VAL A 262 -14.68 -8.64 5.24
C VAL A 262 -15.21 -9.63 6.25
N ILE A 263 -16.47 -9.47 6.63
CA ILE A 263 -17.23 -10.40 7.46
C ILE A 263 -18.01 -11.32 6.52
N GLN A 264 -17.84 -12.63 6.67
CA GLN A 264 -18.48 -13.66 5.87
C GLN A 264 -19.42 -14.49 6.74
N ALA A 265 -20.58 -14.85 6.19
CA ALA A 265 -21.54 -15.74 6.82
C ALA A 265 -22.12 -16.75 5.83
N THR A 266 -22.82 -17.75 6.35
CA THR A 266 -23.54 -18.75 5.55
C THR A 266 -24.82 -18.19 4.94
N ASN A 267 -25.50 -17.28 5.64
CA ASN A 267 -26.74 -16.65 5.20
C ASN A 267 -26.77 -15.14 5.50
N LEU A 268 -27.71 -14.45 4.85
CA LEU A 268 -27.84 -12.99 4.94
C LEU A 268 -28.42 -12.54 6.29
N GLU A 269 -29.31 -13.34 6.88
CA GLU A 269 -29.96 -13.04 8.16
C GLU A 269 -28.94 -12.91 9.30
N LYS A 270 -27.92 -13.78 9.35
CA LYS A 270 -26.84 -13.67 10.32
C LYS A 270 -26.05 -12.37 10.17
N LEU A 271 -25.77 -11.95 8.93
CA LEU A 271 -25.13 -10.65 8.67
C LEU A 271 -26.02 -9.49 9.12
N GLN A 272 -27.32 -9.57 8.90
CA GLN A 272 -28.28 -8.55 9.33
C GLN A 272 -28.28 -8.34 10.85
N GLN A 273 -28.13 -9.42 11.63
CA GLN A 273 -28.09 -9.36 13.09
C GLN A 273 -26.72 -8.93 13.64
N ALA A 274 -25.62 -9.43 13.06
CA ALA A 274 -24.28 -9.21 13.59
C ALA A 274 -23.66 -7.85 13.18
N ILE A 275 -23.94 -7.36 11.97
CA ILE A 275 -23.32 -6.12 11.46
C ILE A 275 -23.63 -4.90 12.35
N PRO A 276 -24.86 -4.65 12.81
CA PRO A 276 -25.13 -3.50 13.68
C PRO A 276 -24.33 -3.54 14.99
N LEU A 277 -24.21 -4.71 15.63
CA LEU A 277 -23.44 -4.90 16.86
C LEU A 277 -21.94 -4.67 16.61
N PHE A 278 -21.41 -5.24 15.52
CA PHE A 278 -20.03 -5.03 15.10
C PHE A 278 -19.74 -3.55 14.82
N MET A 279 -20.61 -2.88 14.06
CA MET A 279 -20.43 -1.47 13.69
C MET A 279 -20.52 -0.54 14.90
N ASN A 280 -21.37 -0.80 15.89
CA ASN A 280 -21.42 -0.02 17.12
C ASN A 280 -20.06 -0.02 17.84
N LYS A 281 -19.45 -1.20 18.01
CA LYS A 281 -18.10 -1.33 18.58
C LYS A 281 -17.03 -0.60 17.75
N VAL A 282 -17.14 -0.63 16.42
CA VAL A 282 -16.23 0.11 15.53
C VAL A 282 -16.41 1.63 15.67
N TYR A 283 -17.64 2.12 15.80
CA TYR A 283 -17.93 3.55 15.98
C TYR A 283 -17.44 4.07 17.34
N ASP A 284 -17.55 3.26 18.39
CA ASP A 284 -17.11 3.62 19.74
C ASP A 284 -15.57 3.60 19.89
N ASN A 285 -14.86 2.97 18.96
CA ASN A 285 -13.42 2.80 19.05
C ASN A 285 -12.67 4.03 18.51
N PRO A 286 -11.80 4.68 19.32
CA PRO A 286 -11.09 5.89 18.92
C PRO A 286 -10.03 5.67 17.84
N ILE A 287 -9.70 4.42 17.48
CA ILE A 287 -8.75 4.09 16.42
C ILE A 287 -9.35 4.36 15.03
N PHE A 288 -10.66 4.18 14.88
CA PHE A 288 -11.32 4.28 13.57
C PHE A 288 -11.97 5.64 13.37
N GLN A 289 -12.00 6.07 12.12
CA GLN A 289 -12.74 7.26 11.69
C GLN A 289 -13.55 6.92 10.45
N MET A 290 -14.75 7.52 10.37
CA MET A 290 -15.61 7.43 9.17
C MET A 290 -15.90 5.98 8.73
N ALA A 291 -16.07 5.06 9.69
CA ALA A 291 -16.38 3.68 9.36
C ALA A 291 -17.71 3.58 8.59
N ASP A 292 -17.75 2.68 7.62
CA ASP A 292 -18.95 2.39 6.81
C ASP A 292 -18.96 0.92 6.43
N VAL A 293 -20.14 0.39 6.15
CA VAL A 293 -20.34 -0.98 5.68
C VAL A 293 -21.02 -0.93 4.32
N ASN A 294 -20.56 -1.75 3.37
CA ASN A 294 -21.15 -1.77 2.03
C ASN A 294 -22.56 -2.41 2.01
N LEU A 295 -22.81 -3.38 2.88
CA LEU A 295 -24.10 -4.05 3.01
C LEU A 295 -25.02 -3.25 3.95
N LYS A 296 -26.03 -2.60 3.39
CA LYS A 296 -27.00 -1.79 4.12
C LYS A 296 -28.41 -2.38 3.97
N PHE A 297 -29.15 -2.39 5.06
CA PHE A 297 -30.54 -2.87 5.13
C PHE A 297 -31.52 -1.71 5.34
N SER A 298 -31.25 -0.57 4.70
CA SER A 298 -31.98 0.69 4.95
C SER A 298 -32.51 1.34 3.68
N LYS A 299 -32.41 0.66 2.52
CA LYS A 299 -32.90 1.22 1.26
C LYS A 299 -34.40 0.97 1.14
N PRO A 300 -35.23 2.02 1.02
CA PRO A 300 -36.65 1.86 0.80
C PRO A 300 -36.91 1.18 -0.55
N GLU A 301 -37.77 0.17 -0.55
CA GLU A 301 -38.28 -0.52 -1.72
C GLU A 301 -39.80 -0.58 -1.67
N VAL A 302 -40.44 -0.52 -2.84
CA VAL A 302 -41.88 -0.80 -2.96
C VAL A 302 -42.03 -2.08 -3.77
N ARG A 303 -42.48 -3.14 -3.10
CA ARG A 303 -42.77 -4.43 -3.73
C ARG A 303 -44.19 -4.42 -4.29
N VAL A 304 -44.31 -4.62 -5.60
CA VAL A 304 -45.61 -4.73 -6.28
C VAL A 304 -46.07 -6.17 -6.23
N ASN A 305 -47.04 -6.47 -5.35
CA ASN A 305 -47.65 -7.78 -5.25
C ASN A 305 -48.89 -7.85 -6.16
N ILE A 306 -48.88 -8.74 -7.15
CA ILE A 306 -49.97 -8.83 -8.12
C ILE A 306 -51.02 -9.81 -7.61
N ASN A 307 -52.27 -9.34 -7.46
CA ASN A 307 -53.39 -10.21 -7.15
C ASN A 307 -53.85 -10.93 -8.42
N ARG A 308 -53.36 -12.16 -8.60
CA ARG A 308 -53.61 -12.98 -9.80
C ARG A 308 -55.09 -13.31 -9.99
N ASP A 309 -55.83 -13.55 -8.92
CA ASP A 309 -57.25 -13.93 -8.98
C ASP A 309 -58.12 -12.75 -9.43
N LYS A 310 -57.86 -11.55 -8.88
CA LYS A 310 -58.53 -10.31 -9.34
C LYS A 310 -58.17 -9.97 -10.78
N ALA A 311 -56.90 -10.09 -11.15
CA ALA A 311 -56.45 -9.85 -12.51
C ALA A 311 -57.14 -10.77 -13.52
N ALA A 312 -57.24 -12.07 -13.22
CA ALA A 312 -57.95 -13.03 -14.07
C ALA A 312 -59.45 -12.71 -14.19
N THR A 313 -60.11 -12.36 -13.08
CA THR A 313 -61.55 -11.99 -13.08
C THR A 313 -61.82 -10.75 -13.92
N MET A 314 -60.92 -9.77 -13.90
CA MET A 314 -61.03 -8.55 -14.70
C MET A 314 -60.46 -8.69 -16.13
N GLY A 315 -60.04 -9.89 -16.54
CA GLY A 315 -59.51 -10.15 -17.89
C GLY A 315 -58.19 -9.45 -18.17
N VAL A 316 -57.31 -9.34 -17.17
CA VAL A 316 -55.98 -8.75 -17.29
C VAL A 316 -54.91 -9.80 -17.00
N SER A 317 -54.01 -10.04 -17.97
CA SER A 317 -52.89 -10.96 -17.77
C SER A 317 -51.80 -10.34 -16.89
N THR A 318 -51.11 -11.17 -16.10
CA THR A 318 -49.95 -10.72 -15.31
C THR A 318 -48.81 -10.20 -16.19
N HIS A 319 -48.72 -10.70 -17.43
CA HIS A 319 -47.76 -10.22 -18.42
C HIS A 319 -48.07 -8.79 -18.83
N ASN A 320 -49.33 -8.45 -19.11
CA ASN A 320 -49.75 -7.08 -19.43
C ASN A 320 -49.44 -6.13 -18.26
N ILE A 321 -49.71 -6.55 -17.02
CA ILE A 321 -49.37 -5.77 -15.82
C ILE A 321 -47.86 -5.49 -15.74
N ALA A 322 -47.03 -6.54 -15.86
CA ALA A 322 -45.58 -6.40 -15.79
C ALA A 322 -45.03 -5.52 -16.92
N GLN A 323 -45.53 -5.72 -18.14
CA GLN A 323 -45.09 -4.97 -19.32
C GLN A 323 -45.50 -3.49 -19.24
N THR A 324 -46.72 -3.17 -18.78
CA THR A 324 -47.15 -1.78 -18.56
C THR A 324 -46.31 -1.11 -17.49
N LEU A 325 -46.01 -1.79 -16.38
CA LEU A 325 -45.10 -1.26 -15.34
C LEU A 325 -43.68 -1.05 -15.87
N GLN A 326 -43.18 -1.96 -16.70
CA GLN A 326 -41.85 -1.84 -17.33
C GLN A 326 -41.79 -0.63 -18.27
N TYR A 327 -42.77 -0.47 -19.17
CA TYR A 327 -42.88 0.70 -20.04
C TYR A 327 -43.01 2.00 -19.24
N GLY A 328 -43.72 1.94 -18.12
CA GLY A 328 -44.01 3.11 -17.31
C GLY A 328 -42.81 3.62 -16.50
N LEU A 329 -42.05 2.71 -15.89
CA LEU A 329 -41.10 3.05 -14.81
C LEU A 329 -39.64 2.82 -15.15
N SER A 330 -39.33 1.85 -16.00
CA SER A 330 -37.93 1.52 -16.33
C SER A 330 -37.46 2.18 -17.62
N GLY A 331 -38.40 2.75 -18.40
CA GLY A 331 -38.16 3.19 -19.76
C GLY A 331 -37.86 2.01 -20.68
N GLN A 332 -38.47 1.98 -21.86
CA GLN A 332 -38.17 0.92 -22.83
C GLN A 332 -37.67 1.50 -24.13
N ARG A 333 -36.62 0.87 -24.65
CA ARG A 333 -36.15 1.15 -26.00
C ARG A 333 -37.16 0.57 -27.00
N MET A 334 -37.88 1.47 -27.66
CA MET A 334 -38.88 1.12 -28.67
C MET A 334 -38.27 0.88 -30.05
N GLY A 335 -37.08 1.43 -30.29
CA GLY A 335 -36.37 1.24 -31.54
C GLY A 335 -35.19 2.19 -31.69
N TYR A 336 -34.77 2.36 -32.93
CA TYR A 336 -33.70 3.28 -33.29
C TYR A 336 -34.16 4.18 -34.44
N PHE A 337 -33.62 5.38 -34.50
CA PHE A 337 -33.72 6.21 -35.69
C PHE A 337 -32.33 6.75 -36.07
N TYR A 338 -32.13 6.99 -37.37
CA TYR A 338 -30.88 7.55 -37.88
C TYR A 338 -31.06 9.03 -38.17
N MET A 339 -30.12 9.84 -37.70
CA MET A 339 -30.08 11.28 -37.96
C MET A 339 -28.61 11.71 -38.04
N ASN A 340 -28.25 12.47 -39.08
CA ASN A 340 -26.88 12.98 -39.27
C ASN A 340 -25.81 11.88 -39.23
N GLY A 341 -26.09 10.71 -39.81
CA GLY A 341 -25.18 9.56 -39.83
C GLY A 341 -24.96 8.88 -38.46
N LYS A 342 -25.72 9.26 -37.43
CA LYS A 342 -25.70 8.64 -36.10
C LYS A 342 -27.01 7.92 -35.82
N GLN A 343 -26.91 6.77 -35.18
CA GLN A 343 -28.05 6.00 -34.69
C GLN A 343 -28.41 6.47 -33.28
N TYR A 344 -29.68 6.79 -33.06
CA TYR A 344 -30.22 7.24 -31.78
C TYR A 344 -31.25 6.23 -31.26
N GLU A 345 -31.29 6.03 -29.95
CA GLU A 345 -32.28 5.17 -29.29
C GLU A 345 -33.59 5.95 -29.07
N ILE A 346 -34.73 5.33 -29.38
CA ILE A 346 -36.04 5.85 -29.04
C ILE A 346 -36.44 5.23 -27.70
N LEU A 347 -36.42 6.02 -26.63
CA LEU A 347 -36.83 5.60 -25.30
C LEU A 347 -38.24 6.10 -24.99
N GLY A 348 -39.16 5.20 -24.69
CA GLY A 348 -40.50 5.52 -24.20
C GLY A 348 -40.56 5.35 -22.69
N GLU A 349 -41.02 6.38 -21.97
CA GLU A 349 -41.16 6.39 -20.51
C GLU A 349 -42.29 7.36 -20.10
N ILE A 350 -43.00 7.09 -19.01
CA ILE A 350 -44.01 8.02 -18.45
C ILE A 350 -43.32 9.29 -17.99
N ASN A 351 -43.93 10.48 -18.12
CA ASN A 351 -43.32 11.73 -17.67
C ASN A 351 -42.92 11.66 -16.18
N ARG A 352 -41.72 12.16 -15.85
CA ARG A 352 -41.14 12.14 -14.50
C ARG A 352 -42.11 12.62 -13.42
N GLN A 353 -42.84 13.72 -13.68
CA GLN A 353 -43.81 14.28 -12.73
C GLN A 353 -44.90 13.28 -12.32
N GLN A 354 -45.25 12.37 -13.23
CA GLN A 354 -46.28 11.35 -13.04
C GLN A 354 -45.72 10.06 -12.41
N ARG A 355 -44.41 9.90 -12.22
CA ARG A 355 -43.80 8.70 -11.59
C ARG A 355 -42.97 8.99 -10.33
N ASN A 356 -42.96 10.25 -9.85
CA ASN A 356 -42.16 10.67 -8.69
C ASN A 356 -42.73 10.25 -7.32
N LYS A 357 -43.97 9.74 -7.25
CA LYS A 357 -44.61 9.30 -5.99
C LYS A 357 -45.13 7.87 -6.14
N PRO A 358 -44.97 7.00 -5.12
CA PRO A 358 -45.54 5.65 -5.14
C PRO A 358 -47.06 5.62 -5.40
N VAL A 359 -47.80 6.62 -4.89
CA VAL A 359 -49.25 6.77 -5.13
C VAL A 359 -49.59 6.90 -6.63
N ASN A 360 -48.69 7.46 -7.44
CA ASN A 360 -48.95 7.60 -8.86
C ASN A 360 -48.93 6.25 -9.59
N LEU A 361 -48.27 5.22 -9.05
CA LEU A 361 -48.33 3.85 -9.60
C LEU A 361 -49.77 3.34 -9.63
N ARG A 362 -50.55 3.67 -8.60
CA ARG A 362 -51.96 3.30 -8.49
C ARG A 362 -52.83 3.96 -9.56
N SER A 363 -52.38 5.08 -10.16
CA SER A 363 -53.11 5.80 -11.20
C SER A 363 -52.88 5.28 -12.62
N ILE A 364 -52.00 4.29 -12.79
CA ILE A 364 -51.72 3.70 -14.10
C ILE A 364 -52.91 2.82 -14.50
N TYR A 365 -53.38 2.96 -15.74
CA TYR A 365 -54.43 2.12 -16.30
C TYR A 365 -53.85 1.04 -17.20
N ILE A 366 -54.43 -0.16 -17.12
CA ILE A 366 -54.08 -1.31 -17.95
C ILE A 366 -55.32 -1.71 -18.75
N ARG A 367 -55.11 -2.04 -20.01
CA ARG A 367 -56.16 -2.53 -20.89
C ARG A 367 -56.42 -4.02 -20.65
N SER A 368 -57.67 -4.39 -20.42
CA SER A 368 -58.11 -5.79 -20.35
C SER A 368 -58.25 -6.40 -21.75
N ASP A 369 -58.36 -7.71 -21.80
CA ASP A 369 -58.67 -8.47 -23.01
C ASP A 369 -60.08 -8.13 -23.54
N LYS A 370 -60.94 -7.56 -22.68
CA LYS A 370 -62.28 -7.02 -23.03
C LYS A 370 -62.22 -5.55 -23.49
N ASN A 371 -61.02 -5.00 -23.68
CA ASN A 371 -60.75 -3.61 -24.09
C ASN A 371 -61.18 -2.54 -23.07
N GLU A 372 -61.41 -2.92 -21.82
CA GLU A 372 -61.73 -2.00 -20.71
C GLU A 372 -60.43 -1.52 -20.05
N MET A 373 -60.40 -0.26 -19.61
CA MET A 373 -59.25 0.28 -18.87
C MET A 373 -59.47 0.06 -17.38
N ILE A 374 -58.63 -0.76 -16.77
CA ILE A 374 -58.67 -1.06 -15.35
C ILE A 374 -57.50 -0.36 -14.66
N GLN A 375 -57.82 0.32 -13.56
CA GLN A 375 -56.81 0.98 -12.75
C GLN A 375 -55.96 -0.07 -12.00
N LEU A 376 -54.64 0.12 -12.00
CA LEU A 376 -53.67 -0.80 -11.40
C LEU A 376 -53.94 -1.04 -9.91
N ASP A 377 -54.44 -0.04 -9.18
CA ASP A 377 -54.80 -0.14 -7.76
C ASP A 377 -55.75 -1.30 -7.44
N ASN A 378 -56.63 -1.67 -8.39
CA ASN A 378 -57.57 -2.78 -8.20
C ASN A 378 -56.90 -4.15 -8.32
N LEU A 379 -55.71 -4.21 -8.92
CA LEU A 379 -55.03 -5.44 -9.34
C LEU A 379 -53.76 -5.72 -8.54
N VAL A 380 -53.16 -4.70 -7.93
CA VAL A 380 -51.89 -4.84 -7.19
C VAL A 380 -51.98 -4.27 -5.79
N GLU A 381 -51.22 -4.88 -4.90
CA GLU A 381 -50.96 -4.37 -3.56
C GLU A 381 -49.51 -3.86 -3.52
N LEU A 382 -49.31 -2.64 -3.02
CA LEU A 382 -48.00 -2.04 -2.86
C LEU A 382 -47.55 -2.23 -1.41
N LEU A 383 -46.51 -3.03 -1.20
CA LEU A 383 -45.90 -3.24 0.11
C LEU A 383 -44.61 -2.43 0.19
N GLU A 384 -44.52 -1.55 1.18
CA GLU A 384 -43.27 -0.85 1.49
C GLU A 384 -42.37 -1.79 2.31
N ASP A 385 -41.16 -2.04 1.82
CA ASP A 385 -40.20 -2.98 2.39
C ASP A 385 -38.80 -2.36 2.36
N ILE A 386 -37.85 -3.01 3.03
CA ILE A 386 -36.42 -2.65 3.00
C ILE A 386 -35.60 -3.84 2.54
N ALA A 387 -34.86 -3.67 1.44
CA ALA A 387 -33.99 -4.71 0.92
C ALA A 387 -32.56 -4.19 0.71
N PRO A 388 -31.55 -5.06 0.84
CA PRO A 388 -30.20 -4.68 0.47
C PRO A 388 -30.13 -4.42 -1.05
N PRO A 389 -29.61 -3.27 -1.50
CA PRO A 389 -29.55 -2.95 -2.93
C PRO A 389 -28.65 -3.90 -3.71
N GLN A 390 -27.68 -4.51 -3.04
CA GLN A 390 -26.70 -5.42 -3.62
C GLN A 390 -26.37 -6.52 -2.61
N LEU A 391 -26.24 -7.75 -3.11
CA LEU A 391 -25.76 -8.89 -2.33
C LEU A 391 -24.28 -9.10 -2.63
N TYR A 392 -23.43 -8.83 -1.65
CA TYR A 392 -21.99 -9.04 -1.80
C TYR A 392 -21.61 -10.46 -1.42
N ARG A 393 -20.66 -11.01 -2.17
CA ARG A 393 -20.07 -12.32 -1.90
C ARG A 393 -18.56 -12.24 -1.89
N TYR A 394 -17.94 -12.97 -0.98
CA TYR A 394 -16.48 -13.11 -0.90
C TYR A 394 -16.16 -14.58 -0.60
N ASN A 395 -15.22 -15.18 -1.34
CA ASN A 395 -14.89 -16.60 -1.24
C ASN A 395 -16.11 -17.53 -1.29
N ARG A 396 -17.12 -17.18 -2.11
CA ARG A 396 -18.42 -17.88 -2.28
C ARG A 396 -19.41 -17.74 -1.10
N PHE A 397 -19.02 -17.13 0.01
CA PHE A 397 -19.92 -16.80 1.13
C PHE A 397 -20.60 -15.45 0.91
N VAL A 398 -21.78 -15.24 1.54
CA VAL A 398 -22.34 -13.88 1.64
C VAL A 398 -21.47 -13.06 2.56
N SER A 399 -21.26 -11.80 2.23
CA SER A 399 -20.28 -10.98 2.93
C SER A 399 -20.72 -9.54 3.11
N ALA A 400 -20.20 -8.91 4.15
CA ALA A 400 -20.20 -7.46 4.31
C ALA A 400 -18.77 -6.97 4.50
N THR A 401 -18.37 -5.96 3.74
CA THR A 401 -17.07 -5.32 3.88
C THR A 401 -17.24 -4.05 4.69
N VAL A 402 -16.67 -4.07 5.89
CA VAL A 402 -16.50 -2.91 6.74
C VAL A 402 -15.25 -2.17 6.28
N SER A 403 -15.40 -0.89 6.00
CA SER A 403 -14.31 -0.02 5.58
C SER A 403 -14.17 1.13 6.56
N ALA A 404 -12.94 1.49 6.94
CA ALA A 404 -12.70 2.58 7.90
C ALA A 404 -11.40 3.34 7.61
N GLY A 405 -11.44 4.64 7.89
CA GLY A 405 -10.25 5.46 8.05
C GLY A 405 -9.59 5.20 9.40
N LEU A 406 -8.34 5.61 9.52
CA LEU A 406 -7.56 5.53 10.75
C LEU A 406 -7.47 6.91 11.38
N ALA A 407 -7.58 6.97 12.70
CA ALA A 407 -7.34 8.19 13.45
C ALA A 407 -5.88 8.66 13.31
N LYS A 408 -5.64 9.96 13.52
CA LYS A 408 -4.32 10.57 13.38
C LYS A 408 -3.28 9.83 14.24
N GLY A 409 -2.20 9.39 13.61
CA GLY A 409 -1.10 8.66 14.28
C GLY A 409 -1.37 7.17 14.52
N LYS A 410 -2.47 6.61 14.00
CA LYS A 410 -2.75 5.17 14.05
C LYS A 410 -2.34 4.48 12.75
N THR A 411 -1.91 3.23 12.89
CA THR A 411 -1.36 2.42 11.79
C THR A 411 -2.38 1.43 11.24
N ILE A 412 -2.16 0.95 10.01
CA ILE A 412 -2.98 -0.11 9.41
C ILE A 412 -2.92 -1.38 10.28
N GLY A 413 -1.73 -1.77 10.76
CA GLY A 413 -1.57 -2.93 11.64
C GLY A 413 -2.40 -2.83 12.91
N GLN A 414 -2.32 -1.70 13.64
CA GLN A 414 -3.14 -1.46 14.84
C GLN A 414 -4.64 -1.50 14.53
N GLY A 415 -5.08 -0.92 13.41
CA GLY A 415 -6.47 -0.97 13.00
C GLY A 415 -6.96 -2.38 12.69
N LEU A 416 -6.13 -3.21 12.04
CA LEU A 416 -6.48 -4.60 11.75
C LEU A 416 -6.50 -5.47 12.99
N ASP A 417 -5.51 -5.34 13.87
CA ASP A 417 -5.46 -6.09 15.12
C ASP A 417 -6.65 -5.73 16.02
N GLU A 418 -7.10 -4.48 16.00
CA GLU A 418 -8.28 -4.06 16.73
C GLU A 418 -9.59 -4.55 16.08
N MET A 419 -9.69 -4.56 14.75
CA MET A 419 -10.80 -5.21 14.05
C MET A 419 -10.88 -6.71 14.38
N ASP A 420 -9.74 -7.39 14.47
CA ASP A 420 -9.66 -8.80 14.87
C ASP A 420 -10.13 -9.01 16.32
N LYS A 421 -9.87 -8.07 17.24
CA LYS A 421 -10.43 -8.12 18.60
C LYS A 421 -11.94 -7.91 18.62
N ILE A 422 -12.43 -6.88 17.91
CA ILE A 422 -13.88 -6.60 17.82
C ILE A 422 -14.61 -7.79 17.19
N ALA A 423 -14.02 -8.41 16.16
CA ALA A 423 -14.56 -9.61 15.54
C ALA A 423 -14.69 -10.77 16.55
N LYS A 424 -13.65 -11.02 17.36
CA LYS A 424 -13.69 -12.06 18.41
C LYS A 424 -14.71 -11.79 19.50
N GLU A 425 -15.01 -10.52 19.80
CA GLU A 425 -16.01 -10.15 20.81
C GLU A 425 -17.46 -10.24 20.30
N THR A 426 -17.68 -9.95 19.01
CA THR A 426 -19.02 -9.70 18.46
C THR A 426 -19.52 -10.79 17.51
N LEU A 427 -18.62 -11.60 16.94
CA LEU A 427 -18.95 -12.64 15.98
C LEU A 427 -18.81 -14.02 16.62
N ASP A 428 -19.77 -14.91 16.35
CA ASP A 428 -19.71 -16.32 16.74
C ASP A 428 -18.76 -17.14 15.82
N ASP A 429 -18.49 -18.40 16.19
CA ASP A 429 -17.60 -19.31 15.42
C ASP A 429 -18.13 -19.66 14.01
N THR A 430 -19.36 -19.29 13.68
CA THR A 430 -19.93 -19.53 12.35
C THR A 430 -19.55 -18.45 11.33
N PHE A 431 -19.08 -17.30 11.80
CA PHE A 431 -18.56 -16.26 10.93
C PHE A 431 -17.12 -16.55 10.52
N ARG A 432 -16.76 -16.11 9.32
CA ARG A 432 -15.37 -16.07 8.86
C ARG A 432 -14.98 -14.63 8.59
N THR A 433 -13.73 -14.31 8.84
CA THR A 433 -13.18 -12.99 8.53
C THR A 433 -12.14 -13.12 7.42
N ALA A 434 -12.07 -12.10 6.58
CA ALA A 434 -11.06 -11.97 5.55
C ALA A 434 -10.68 -10.51 5.37
N LEU A 435 -9.54 -10.26 4.75
CA LEU A 435 -9.10 -8.92 4.40
C LEU A 435 -9.25 -8.67 2.90
N ALA A 436 -9.50 -7.42 2.52
CA ALA A 436 -9.54 -7.00 1.12
C ALA A 436 -8.66 -5.76 0.89
N GLY A 437 -8.34 -5.49 -0.38
CA GLY A 437 -7.56 -4.32 -0.79
C GLY A 437 -6.25 -4.15 -0.01
N ASP A 438 -5.93 -2.91 0.33
CA ASP A 438 -4.70 -2.50 1.03
C ASP A 438 -4.50 -3.25 2.37
N SER A 439 -5.58 -3.59 3.07
CA SER A 439 -5.50 -4.37 4.31
C SER A 439 -4.97 -5.79 4.09
N LYS A 440 -5.41 -6.44 3.01
CA LYS A 440 -4.94 -7.76 2.60
C LYS A 440 -3.47 -7.68 2.18
N ASP A 441 -3.16 -6.74 1.30
CA ASP A 441 -1.82 -6.56 0.77
C ASP A 441 -0.82 -6.26 1.90
N TYR A 442 -1.20 -5.46 2.90
CA TYR A 442 -0.38 -5.20 4.08
C TYR A 442 -0.08 -6.47 4.90
N ARG A 443 -1.09 -7.27 5.25
CA ARG A 443 -0.91 -8.47 6.09
C ARG A 443 -0.11 -9.57 5.36
N GLU A 444 -0.38 -9.77 4.07
CA GLU A 444 0.39 -10.71 3.24
C GLU A 444 1.84 -10.25 3.05
N SER A 445 2.07 -8.94 2.84
CA SER A 445 3.42 -8.40 2.64
C SER A 445 4.25 -8.42 3.92
N SER A 446 3.66 -8.04 5.06
CA SER A 446 4.37 -7.99 6.35
C SER A 446 4.84 -9.38 6.78
N SER A 447 3.99 -10.41 6.64
CA SER A 447 4.35 -11.79 6.95
C SER A 447 5.43 -12.34 6.01
N SER A 448 5.27 -12.14 4.70
CA SER A 448 6.23 -12.58 3.68
C SER A 448 7.61 -11.95 3.88
N LEU A 449 7.66 -10.68 4.30
CA LEU A 449 8.91 -9.97 4.47
C LEU A 449 9.63 -10.34 5.78
N MET A 450 8.91 -10.56 6.88
CA MET A 450 9.53 -11.13 8.10
C MET A 450 10.12 -12.51 7.81
N PHE A 451 9.43 -13.34 7.03
CA PHE A 451 9.96 -14.63 6.58
C PHE A 451 11.22 -14.47 5.72
N ALA A 452 11.19 -13.58 4.71
CA ALA A 452 12.34 -13.31 3.85
C ALA A 452 13.55 -12.77 4.64
N PHE A 453 13.31 -11.90 5.61
CA PHE A 453 14.33 -11.38 6.51
C PHE A 453 15.00 -12.49 7.34
N GLY A 454 14.20 -13.36 7.96
CA GLY A 454 14.72 -14.51 8.71
C GLY A 454 15.50 -15.48 7.82
N LEU A 455 14.97 -15.77 6.63
CA LEU A 455 15.64 -16.63 5.65
C LEU A 455 16.96 -16.03 5.16
N ALA A 456 17.02 -14.71 4.92
CA ALA A 456 18.24 -14.03 4.50
C ALA A 456 19.34 -14.15 5.57
N ILE A 457 19.02 -13.93 6.84
CA ILE A 457 19.96 -14.10 7.96
C ILE A 457 20.53 -15.52 7.99
N VAL A 458 19.67 -16.53 7.85
CA VAL A 458 20.07 -17.94 7.84
C VAL A 458 20.95 -18.25 6.63
N LEU A 459 20.57 -17.81 5.43
CA LEU A 459 21.36 -18.05 4.22
C LEU A 459 22.73 -17.36 4.27
N ILE A 460 22.80 -16.12 4.74
CA ILE A 460 24.06 -15.40 4.95
C ILE A 460 24.95 -16.19 5.91
N TYR A 461 24.40 -16.62 7.05
CA TYR A 461 25.16 -17.40 8.02
C TYR A 461 25.71 -18.69 7.41
N LEU A 462 24.90 -19.44 6.67
CA LEU A 462 25.31 -20.70 6.04
C LEU A 462 26.37 -20.50 4.95
N ILE A 463 26.25 -19.45 4.14
CA ILE A 463 27.22 -19.13 3.09
C ILE A 463 28.55 -18.71 3.69
N LEU A 464 28.52 -17.83 4.69
CA LEU A 464 29.74 -17.45 5.40
C LEU A 464 30.35 -18.64 6.11
N ALA A 465 29.55 -19.54 6.68
CA ALA A 465 30.06 -20.74 7.34
C ALA A 465 30.73 -21.71 6.37
N ALA A 466 30.14 -21.88 5.18
CA ALA A 466 30.75 -22.67 4.11
C ALA A 466 32.04 -22.02 3.60
N GLN A 467 32.06 -20.70 3.51
CA GLN A 467 33.20 -19.96 2.98
C GLN A 467 34.39 -19.91 3.95
N PHE A 468 34.15 -19.63 5.24
CA PHE A 468 35.20 -19.60 6.26
C PHE A 468 35.50 -20.99 6.83
N GLU A 469 34.84 -22.04 6.34
CA GLU A 469 34.91 -23.41 6.87
C GLU A 469 34.74 -23.47 8.40
N SER A 470 33.91 -22.58 8.94
CA SER A 470 33.83 -22.31 10.38
C SER A 470 32.46 -21.78 10.76
N PHE A 471 31.92 -22.25 11.88
CA PHE A 471 30.66 -21.74 12.45
C PHE A 471 30.86 -20.52 13.36
N LYS A 472 32.11 -20.23 13.75
CA LYS A 472 32.45 -19.14 14.69
C LYS A 472 32.63 -17.81 13.99
N ASP A 473 33.36 -17.79 12.88
CA ASP A 473 33.68 -16.55 12.16
C ASP A 473 32.43 -15.86 11.58
N PRO A 474 31.47 -16.59 10.98
CA PRO A 474 30.19 -16.02 10.59
C PRO A 474 29.42 -15.43 11.75
N PHE A 475 29.47 -16.04 12.93
CA PHE A 475 28.78 -15.52 14.11
C PHE A 475 29.35 -14.17 14.55
N VAL A 476 30.68 -14.01 14.49
CA VAL A 476 31.35 -12.73 14.77
C VAL A 476 30.92 -11.66 13.78
N ILE A 477 30.84 -12.00 12.48
CA ILE A 477 30.35 -11.07 11.45
C ILE A 477 28.88 -10.71 11.71
N MET A 478 28.02 -11.69 12.02
CA MET A 478 26.60 -11.47 12.25
C MET A 478 26.29 -10.64 13.50
N LEU A 479 27.19 -10.57 14.49
CA LEU A 479 27.04 -9.66 15.64
C LEU A 479 27.06 -8.18 15.24
N THR A 480 27.58 -7.84 14.06
CA THR A 480 27.56 -6.47 13.55
C THR A 480 26.18 -6.07 13.01
N VAL A 481 25.34 -7.05 12.64
CA VAL A 481 24.03 -6.83 12.02
C VAL A 481 23.04 -6.13 12.96
N PRO A 482 22.81 -6.58 14.21
CA PRO A 482 21.94 -5.86 15.15
C PRO A 482 22.34 -4.41 15.35
N LEU A 483 23.65 -4.12 15.39
CA LEU A 483 24.15 -2.75 15.55
C LEU A 483 23.75 -1.86 14.38
N ALA A 484 23.79 -2.42 13.18
CA ALA A 484 23.41 -1.77 11.95
C ALA A 484 21.89 -1.51 11.87
N VAL A 485 21.09 -2.51 12.26
CA VAL A 485 19.63 -2.40 12.37
C VAL A 485 19.25 -1.35 13.41
N ALA A 486 19.90 -1.32 14.57
CA ALA A 486 19.65 -0.31 15.60
C ALA A 486 19.92 1.11 15.10
N GLY A 487 21.01 1.31 14.35
CA GLY A 487 21.31 2.59 13.71
C GLY A 487 20.24 3.03 12.72
N ALA A 488 19.76 2.10 11.89
CA ALA A 488 18.67 2.37 10.94
C ALA A 488 17.37 2.75 11.67
N LEU A 489 16.96 1.97 12.69
CA LEU A 489 15.75 2.24 13.47
C LEU A 489 15.85 3.57 14.23
N MET A 490 17.02 3.88 14.81
CA MET A 490 17.25 5.13 15.51
C MET A 490 17.11 6.32 14.56
N PHE A 491 17.71 6.24 13.37
CA PHE A 491 17.57 7.27 12.34
C PHE A 491 16.09 7.42 11.91
N MET A 492 15.37 6.32 11.72
CA MET A 492 13.96 6.36 11.35
C MET A 492 13.11 7.03 12.43
N TYR A 493 13.34 6.68 13.71
CA TYR A 493 12.62 7.26 14.84
C TYR A 493 12.84 8.78 14.93
N PHE A 494 14.09 9.25 14.84
CA PHE A 494 14.37 10.69 14.89
C PHE A 494 13.93 11.46 13.63
N SER A 495 13.88 10.80 12.47
CA SER A 495 13.44 11.40 11.21
C SER A 495 11.93 11.31 10.99
N ASN A 496 11.15 10.83 11.97
CA ASN A 496 9.72 10.54 11.87
C ASN A 496 9.35 9.69 10.65
N GLN A 497 10.21 8.71 10.31
CA GLN A 497 9.96 7.75 9.26
C GLN A 497 9.24 6.53 9.82
N THR A 498 8.45 5.90 8.97
CA THR A 498 7.63 4.74 9.29
C THR A 498 8.31 3.43 8.91
N MET A 499 7.89 2.36 9.57
CA MET A 499 8.20 1.00 9.17
C MET A 499 7.34 0.63 7.98
N ASN A 500 7.85 0.89 6.79
CA ASN A 500 7.22 0.57 5.51
C ASN A 500 8.08 -0.39 4.68
N ILE A 501 7.53 -0.86 3.57
CA ILE A 501 8.21 -1.86 2.74
C ILE A 501 9.57 -1.37 2.23
N PHE A 502 9.71 -0.08 1.86
CA PHE A 502 11.00 0.48 1.43
C PHE A 502 12.02 0.53 2.56
N SER A 503 11.60 0.99 3.74
CA SER A 503 12.46 1.01 4.95
C SER A 503 12.93 -0.40 5.32
N GLN A 504 12.03 -1.38 5.27
CA GLN A 504 12.35 -2.78 5.57
C GLN A 504 13.37 -3.38 4.60
N ILE A 505 13.26 -3.07 3.31
CA ILE A 505 14.22 -3.51 2.30
C ILE A 505 15.55 -2.78 2.44
N GLY A 506 15.52 -1.50 2.79
CA GLY A 506 16.73 -0.77 3.19
C GLY A 506 17.46 -1.47 4.34
N ILE A 507 16.73 -1.91 5.37
CA ILE A 507 17.30 -2.69 6.48
C ILE A 507 17.88 -4.02 5.98
N ILE A 508 17.19 -4.75 5.10
CA ILE A 508 17.71 -6.01 4.52
C ILE A 508 19.00 -5.75 3.72
N MET A 509 19.04 -4.72 2.87
CA MET A 509 20.25 -4.35 2.12
C MET A 509 21.41 -3.98 3.05
N LEU A 510 21.11 -3.29 4.14
CA LEU A 510 22.09 -2.86 5.12
C LEU A 510 22.77 -4.05 5.81
N ILE A 511 22.07 -5.18 5.99
CA ILE A 511 22.66 -6.44 6.46
C ILE A 511 23.77 -6.91 5.52
N GLY A 512 23.50 -6.98 4.22
CA GLY A 512 24.49 -7.41 3.23
C GLY A 512 25.69 -6.47 3.15
N LEU A 513 25.45 -5.16 3.22
CA LEU A 513 26.48 -4.13 3.25
C LEU A 513 27.38 -4.22 4.49
N VAL A 514 26.80 -4.46 5.66
CA VAL A 514 27.58 -4.56 6.90
C VAL A 514 28.30 -5.89 7.01
N ALA A 515 27.67 -6.99 6.54
CA ALA A 515 28.36 -8.27 6.40
C ALA A 515 29.59 -8.14 5.50
N LYS A 516 29.51 -7.40 4.39
CA LYS A 516 30.67 -7.09 3.53
C LYS A 516 31.82 -6.44 4.29
N ASN A 517 31.53 -5.42 5.10
CA ASN A 517 32.57 -4.77 5.91
C ASN A 517 33.17 -5.75 6.96
N GLY A 518 32.34 -6.61 7.55
CA GLY A 518 32.79 -7.65 8.48
C GLY A 518 33.71 -8.68 7.82
N ILE A 519 33.36 -9.14 6.60
CA ILE A 519 34.17 -10.08 5.81
C ILE A 519 35.56 -9.51 5.55
N LEU A 520 35.66 -8.27 5.07
CA LEU A 520 36.94 -7.61 4.78
C LEU A 520 37.82 -7.44 6.02
N ILE A 521 37.26 -7.36 7.22
CA ILE A 521 38.06 -7.28 8.44
C ILE A 521 38.51 -8.66 8.89
N VAL A 522 37.61 -9.65 8.87
CA VAL A 522 37.90 -11.01 9.37
C VAL A 522 38.84 -11.78 8.44
N GLU A 523 38.75 -11.58 7.13
CA GLU A 523 39.61 -12.26 6.16
C GLU A 523 41.06 -11.77 6.20
N PHE A 524 41.28 -10.53 6.64
CA PHE A 524 42.62 -9.91 6.74
C PHE A 524 43.17 -9.87 8.18
N ALA A 525 42.42 -10.38 9.16
CA ALA A 525 42.81 -10.49 10.56
C ALA A 525 43.37 -11.89 10.86
#